data_AF-A0A8D9EEU8-F1
#
_entry.id   AF-A0A8D9EEU8-F1
#
_cell.length_a   1.000
_cell.length_b   1.000
_cell.length_c   1.000
_cell.angle_alpha   90.00
_cell.angle_beta   90.00
_cell.angle_gamma   90.00
#
_symmetry.space_group_name_H-M   'P 1'
#
loop_
_entity.id
_entity.type
_entity.pdbx_description
1 polymer ?
#
loop_
_entity_poly.entity_id
_entity_poly.type
_entity_poly.pdbx_seq_one_letter_code
_entity_poly.pdbx_strand_id
1 'polypeptide(L)'
;MEFITSERSKTLLVFEGFKFSFQKLLKGDVERWICCTKSCKCSVKLINNRTDLLEKLNDHNHERIEKKLLNRQKLSNSLKRKATADISTRPRKLICSELRNSDVDTLDASDLNLIRHNMHRARLARHPTLPKSIEENQNAIKNMDIQTNTGE
;
A
#
# COMPACT_ATOMS: atom_id res chain seq x y z
N MET A 1 -10.74 -7.93 13.94
CA MET A 1 -10.87 -7.81 12.47
C MET A 1 -10.35 -6.45 12.08
N GLU A 2 -9.53 -6.33 11.03
CA GLU A 2 -8.92 -5.06 10.66
C GLU A 2 -8.84 -4.90 9.14
N PHE A 3 -9.01 -3.68 8.64
CA PHE A 3 -8.83 -3.37 7.23
C PHE A 3 -7.49 -2.67 7.01
N ILE A 4 -6.70 -3.19 6.09
CA ILE A 4 -5.43 -2.60 5.67
C ILE A 4 -5.46 -2.30 4.18
N THR A 5 -4.61 -1.39 3.73
CA THR A 5 -4.34 -1.22 2.30
C THR A 5 -3.29 -2.21 1.82
N SER A 6 -3.46 -2.74 0.61
CA SER A 6 -2.43 -3.49 -0.13
C SER A 6 -1.40 -2.56 -0.75
N GLU A 7 -0.29 -3.12 -1.25
CA GLU A 7 0.76 -2.37 -1.95
C GLU A 7 0.28 -1.67 -3.24
N ARG A 8 -0.84 -2.17 -3.81
CA ARG A 8 -1.54 -1.62 -4.98
C ARG A 8 -2.76 -0.76 -4.59
N SER A 9 -2.81 -0.29 -3.34
CA SER A 9 -3.87 0.60 -2.83
C SER A 9 -5.28 0.00 -2.79
N LYS A 10 -5.41 -1.33 -2.85
CA LYS A 10 -6.69 -2.04 -2.65
C LYS A 10 -6.91 -2.40 -1.18
N THR A 11 -8.14 -2.34 -0.69
CA THR A 11 -8.50 -2.76 0.67
C THR A 11 -8.35 -4.28 0.84
N LEU A 12 -7.73 -4.68 1.94
CA LEU A 12 -7.58 -6.06 2.38
C LEU A 12 -8.15 -6.20 3.79
N LEU A 13 -8.72 -7.37 4.06
CA LEU A 13 -9.22 -7.77 5.37
C LEU A 13 -8.17 -8.63 6.07
N VAL A 14 -7.84 -8.29 7.31
CA VAL A 14 -7.01 -9.10 8.19
C VAL A 14 -7.91 -9.72 9.25
N PHE A 15 -8.00 -11.04 9.24
CA PHE A 15 -8.83 -11.80 10.16
C PHE A 15 -8.06 -13.04 10.63
N GLU A 16 -7.98 -13.23 11.95
CA GLU A 16 -7.29 -14.37 12.59
C GLU A 16 -5.83 -14.59 12.14
N GLY A 17 -5.13 -13.54 11.71
CA GLY A 17 -3.74 -13.63 11.22
C GLY A 17 -3.61 -13.99 9.74
N PHE A 18 -4.72 -14.04 9.01
CA PHE A 18 -4.77 -14.27 7.56
C PHE A 18 -5.24 -13.01 6.81
N LYS A 19 -4.78 -12.87 5.57
CA LYS A 19 -5.20 -11.79 4.67
C LYS A 19 -6.24 -12.30 3.68
N PHE A 20 -7.30 -11.51 3.52
CA PHE A 20 -8.35 -11.74 2.55
C PHE A 20 -8.49 -10.53 1.62
N SER A 21 -8.74 -10.80 0.35
CA SER A 21 -9.05 -9.78 -0.67
C SER A 21 -10.53 -9.84 -1.01
N PHE A 22 -11.13 -8.67 -1.25
CA PHE A 22 -12.49 -8.57 -1.73
C PHE A 22 -12.64 -9.31 -3.05
N GLN A 23 -13.63 -10.19 -3.15
CA GLN A 23 -13.94 -10.92 -4.36
C GLN A 23 -15.16 -10.33 -5.06
N LYS A 24 -16.30 -10.25 -4.36
CA LYS A 24 -17.56 -9.75 -4.92
C LYS A 24 -18.62 -9.48 -3.85
N LEU A 25 -19.63 -8.71 -4.23
CA LEU A 25 -20.87 -8.54 -3.47
C LEU A 25 -21.86 -9.64 -3.86
N LEU A 26 -22.51 -10.25 -2.88
CA LEU A 26 -23.58 -11.24 -3.04
C LEU A 26 -24.95 -10.58 -2.82
N LYS A 27 -26.04 -11.32 -3.06
CA LYS A 27 -27.41 -10.85 -2.76
C LYS A 27 -27.54 -10.52 -1.27
N GLY A 28 -28.26 -9.44 -0.96
CA GLY A 28 -28.47 -8.96 0.42
C GLY A 28 -27.28 -8.21 1.00
N ASP A 29 -26.53 -7.47 0.17
CA ASP A 29 -25.39 -6.64 0.58
C ASP A 29 -24.31 -7.38 1.38
N VAL A 30 -24.14 -8.66 1.07
CA VAL A 30 -23.12 -9.52 1.71
C VAL A 30 -21.82 -9.44 0.92
N GLU A 31 -20.75 -8.93 1.53
CA GLU A 31 -19.44 -8.90 0.90
C GLU A 31 -18.71 -10.23 1.09
N ARG A 32 -18.25 -10.84 -0.01
CA ARG A 32 -17.41 -12.05 0.02
C ARG A 32 -15.94 -11.69 -0.15
N TRP A 33 -15.15 -12.14 0.81
CA TRP A 33 -13.70 -11.99 0.89
C TRP A 33 -13.04 -13.37 0.79
N ILE A 34 -11.98 -13.50 0.01
CA ILE A 34 -11.26 -14.77 -0.19
C ILE A 34 -9.82 -14.63 0.28
N CYS A 35 -9.22 -15.73 0.75
CA CYS A 35 -7.83 -15.71 1.16
C CYS A 35 -6.92 -15.23 0.01
N CYS A 36 -5.89 -14.44 0.31
CA CYS A 36 -4.96 -13.95 -0.69
C CYS A 36 -4.05 -15.07 -1.28
N THR A 37 -3.93 -16.20 -0.59
CA THR A 37 -3.14 -17.36 -1.04
C THR A 37 -3.91 -18.14 -2.09
N LYS A 38 -3.38 -18.27 -3.31
CA LYS A 38 -4.08 -18.91 -4.45
C LYS A 38 -4.46 -20.38 -4.21
N SER A 39 -3.65 -21.12 -3.45
CA SER A 39 -3.93 -22.52 -3.11
C SER A 39 -4.97 -22.67 -1.98
N CYS A 40 -5.35 -21.57 -1.33
CA CYS A 40 -6.28 -21.60 -0.20
C CYS A 40 -7.71 -21.32 -0.66
N LYS A 41 -8.66 -22.15 -0.20
CA LYS A 41 -10.09 -22.00 -0.52
C LYS A 41 -10.87 -21.22 0.55
N CYS A 42 -10.20 -20.74 1.60
CA CYS A 42 -10.83 -20.02 2.69
C CYS A 42 -11.51 -18.74 2.22
N SER A 43 -12.68 -18.46 2.81
CA SER A 43 -13.45 -17.26 2.52
C SER A 43 -14.22 -16.78 3.72
N VAL A 44 -14.41 -15.46 3.80
CA VAL A 44 -15.11 -14.75 4.87
C VAL A 44 -16.23 -13.94 4.22
N LYS A 45 -17.43 -13.99 4.80
CA LYS A 45 -18.57 -13.17 4.39
C LYS A 45 -18.89 -12.15 5.46
N LEU A 46 -19.00 -10.88 5.07
CA LEU A 46 -19.31 -9.77 5.95
C LEU A 46 -20.65 -9.13 5.57
N ILE A 47 -21.38 -8.63 6.56
CA ILE A 47 -22.67 -7.92 6.42
C ILE A 47 -22.58 -6.55 7.10
N ASN A 48 -23.63 -5.73 6.95
CA ASN A 48 -23.79 -4.45 7.64
C ASN A 48 -22.61 -3.52 7.38
N ASN A 49 -22.20 -3.44 6.11
CA ASN A 49 -21.08 -2.62 5.68
C ASN A 49 -19.78 -2.94 6.45
N ARG A 50 -19.42 -4.23 6.51
CA ARG A 50 -18.15 -4.75 7.08
C ARG A 50 -18.03 -4.70 8.61
N THR A 51 -19.15 -4.63 9.32
CA THR A 51 -19.18 -4.63 10.78
C THR A 51 -19.34 -6.05 11.32
N ASP A 52 -20.19 -6.85 10.69
CA ASP A 52 -20.58 -8.16 11.21
C ASP A 52 -20.07 -9.30 10.33
N LEU A 53 -19.59 -10.36 10.99
CA LEU A 53 -19.19 -11.62 10.37
C LEU A 53 -20.42 -12.52 10.18
N LEU A 54 -20.79 -12.80 8.93
CA LEU A 54 -21.89 -13.73 8.64
C LEU A 54 -21.42 -15.18 8.65
N GLU A 55 -20.35 -15.48 7.90
CA GLU A 55 -19.89 -16.84 7.66
C GLU A 55 -18.38 -16.84 7.41
N LYS A 56 -17.69 -17.88 7.90
CA LYS A 56 -16.28 -18.10 7.59
C LYS A 56 -16.02 -19.57 7.26
N LEU A 57 -15.21 -19.78 6.23
CA LEU A 57 -14.52 -21.03 5.96
C LEU A 57 -13.05 -20.82 6.33
N ASN A 58 -12.58 -21.49 7.37
CA ASN A 58 -11.31 -21.20 8.06
C ASN A 58 -10.28 -22.36 7.98
N ASP A 59 -10.47 -23.29 7.05
CA ASP A 59 -9.54 -24.40 6.83
C ASP A 59 -8.37 -23.96 5.91
N HIS A 60 -7.37 -23.34 6.53
CA HIS A 60 -6.20 -22.81 5.84
C HIS A 60 -5.14 -23.89 5.64
N ASN A 61 -4.66 -24.02 4.41
CA ASN A 61 -3.55 -24.90 4.05
C ASN A 61 -2.18 -24.21 4.10
N HIS A 62 -2.08 -23.10 4.83
CA HIS A 62 -0.85 -22.34 5.00
C HIS A 62 -0.82 -21.67 6.37
N GLU A 63 0.37 -21.27 6.78
CA GLU A 63 0.57 -20.63 8.08
C GLU A 63 0.02 -19.20 8.12
N ARG A 64 -0.17 -18.74 9.36
CA ARG A 64 -0.56 -17.36 9.66
C ARG A 64 0.58 -16.42 9.29
N ILE A 65 0.23 -15.20 8.93
CA ILE A 65 1.22 -14.19 8.58
C ILE A 65 1.84 -13.66 9.87
N GLU A 66 3.18 -13.59 9.89
CA GLU A 66 3.90 -13.00 11.00
C GLU A 66 3.47 -11.55 11.26
N LYS A 67 3.31 -11.20 12.54
CA LYS A 67 2.95 -9.83 12.96
C LYS A 67 3.92 -8.78 12.41
N LYS A 68 5.22 -9.11 12.38
CA LYS A 68 6.28 -8.26 11.81
C LYS A 68 6.01 -7.89 10.35
N LEU A 69 5.66 -8.86 9.51
CA LEU A 69 5.34 -8.65 8.10
C LEU A 69 4.11 -7.75 7.93
N LEU A 70 3.09 -7.98 8.76
CA LEU A 70 1.86 -7.19 8.74
C LEU A 70 2.13 -5.73 9.14
N ASN A 71 2.87 -5.53 10.22
CA ASN A 71 3.25 -4.21 10.73
C ASN A 71 4.10 -3.44 9.71
N ARG A 72 5.08 -4.13 9.09
CA ARG A 72 5.87 -3.54 8.00
C ARG A 72 4.98 -3.12 6.84
N GLN A 73 4.02 -3.95 6.44
CA GLN A 73 3.11 -3.62 5.35
C GLN A 73 2.26 -2.38 5.66
N LYS A 74 1.69 -2.30 6.88
CA LYS A 74 0.91 -1.13 7.32
C LYS A 74 1.74 0.15 7.28
N LEU A 75 2.93 0.11 7.88
CA LEU A 75 3.85 1.24 7.95
C LEU A 75 4.31 1.66 6.55
N SER A 76 4.74 0.71 5.72
CA SER A 76 5.17 0.93 4.34
C SER A 76 4.07 1.61 3.52
N ASN A 77 2.83 1.12 3.61
CA ASN A 77 1.73 1.69 2.83
C ASN A 77 1.33 3.09 3.30
N SER A 78 1.36 3.35 4.62
CA SER A 78 1.12 4.69 5.14
C SER A 78 2.19 5.68 4.67
N LEU A 79 3.46 5.31 4.81
CA LEU A 79 4.59 6.13 4.40
C LEU A 79 4.66 6.33 2.89
N LYS A 80 4.33 5.31 2.09
CA LYS A 80 4.26 5.41 0.63
C LYS A 80 3.24 6.47 0.21
N ARG A 81 2.03 6.45 0.79
CA ARG A 81 0.98 7.45 0.55
C ARG A 81 1.44 8.86 0.94
N LYS A 82 2.02 9.03 2.14
CA LYS A 82 2.54 10.32 2.61
C LYS A 82 3.69 10.83 1.73
N ALA A 83 4.60 9.95 1.33
CA ALA A 83 5.75 10.28 0.49
C ALA A 83 5.37 10.68 -0.93
N THR A 84 4.24 10.17 -1.44
CA THR A 84 3.68 10.59 -2.73
C THR A 84 2.85 11.86 -2.64
N ALA A 85 2.24 12.16 -1.49
CA ALA A 85 1.49 13.40 -1.29
C ALA A 85 2.44 14.58 -1.06
N ASP A 86 3.49 14.37 -0.26
CA ASP A 86 4.54 15.34 0.03
C ASP A 86 5.89 14.82 -0.44
N ILE A 87 6.25 15.21 -1.66
CA ILE A 87 7.48 14.76 -2.32
C ILE A 87 8.71 15.50 -1.79
N SER A 88 8.54 16.75 -1.37
CA SER A 88 9.61 17.66 -0.93
C SER A 88 10.13 17.31 0.47
N THR A 89 9.27 16.78 1.34
CA THR A 89 9.71 16.38 2.67
C THR A 89 10.73 15.24 2.63
N ARG A 90 11.78 15.37 3.45
CA ARG A 90 12.82 14.34 3.57
C ARG A 90 12.23 13.01 4.06
N PRO A 91 12.53 11.86 3.43
CA PRO A 91 11.98 10.56 3.83
C PRO A 91 12.22 10.20 5.30
N ARG A 92 13.39 10.56 5.85
CA ARG A 92 13.72 10.36 7.27
C ARG A 92 12.70 11.03 8.20
N LYS A 93 12.26 12.25 7.88
CA LYS A 93 11.28 12.98 8.70
C LYS A 93 9.93 12.27 8.71
N LEU A 94 9.47 11.80 7.55
CA LEU A 94 8.24 11.01 7.43
C LEU A 94 8.33 9.70 8.23
N ILE A 95 9.42 8.94 8.06
CA ILE A 95 9.63 7.67 8.78
C ILE A 95 9.62 7.90 10.29
N CYS A 96 10.42 8.85 10.79
CA CYS A 96 10.48 9.14 12.23
C CYS A 96 9.12 9.62 12.78
N SER A 97 8.37 10.42 12.03
CA SER A 97 7.04 10.86 12.46
C SER A 97 6.06 9.70 12.55
N GLU A 98 6.11 8.73 11.62
CA GLU A 98 5.17 7.61 11.60
C GLU A 98 5.50 6.55 12.64
N LEU A 99 6.78 6.31 12.90
CA LEU A 99 7.24 5.41 13.95
C LEU A 99 6.83 5.88 15.35
N ARG A 100 6.70 7.19 15.58
CA ARG A 100 6.19 7.73 16.86
C ARG A 100 4.69 7.48 17.05
N ASN A 101 3.94 7.40 15.96
CA ASN A 101 2.49 7.24 15.98
C ASN A 101 2.05 5.77 15.92
N SER A 102 2.98 4.85 15.69
CA SER A 102 2.70 3.44 15.44
C SER A 102 3.40 2.59 16.48
N ASP A 103 2.70 1.62 17.05
CA ASP A 103 3.30 0.63 17.95
C ASP A 103 3.98 -0.47 17.10
N VAL A 104 5.32 -0.37 16.95
CA VAL A 104 6.09 -1.20 16.00
C VAL A 104 7.36 -1.77 16.57
N ASP A 105 7.28 -2.31 17.79
CA ASP A 105 8.37 -3.02 18.47
C ASP A 105 8.91 -4.22 17.67
N THR A 106 8.14 -4.72 16.69
CA THR A 106 8.52 -5.88 15.86
C THR A 106 9.49 -5.57 14.72
N LEU A 107 9.73 -4.30 14.37
CA LEU A 107 10.51 -3.94 13.17
C LEU A 107 12.00 -3.80 13.45
N ASP A 108 12.82 -4.25 12.50
CA ASP A 108 14.27 -4.09 12.56
C ASP A 108 14.80 -3.05 11.55
N ALA A 109 16.13 -2.83 11.57
CA ALA A 109 16.79 -1.91 10.67
C ALA A 109 16.66 -2.33 9.18
N SER A 110 16.57 -3.63 8.90
CA SER A 110 16.40 -4.16 7.54
C SER A 110 15.02 -3.82 6.99
N ASP A 111 13.97 -3.92 7.81
CA ASP A 111 12.61 -3.52 7.45
C ASP A 111 12.54 -2.03 7.09
N LEU A 112 13.24 -1.18 7.86
CA LEU A 112 13.31 0.26 7.59
C LEU A 112 14.00 0.56 6.25
N ASN A 113 15.00 -0.23 5.87
CA ASN A 113 15.64 -0.11 4.56
C ASN A 113 14.67 -0.46 3.43
N LEU A 114 13.92 -1.57 3.56
CA LEU A 114 12.89 -1.95 2.59
C LEU A 114 11.80 -0.88 2.44
N ILE A 115 11.32 -0.33 3.55
CA ILE A 115 10.35 0.78 3.56
C ILE A 115 10.90 1.98 2.80
N ARG A 116 12.17 2.36 3.05
CA ARG A 116 12.82 3.49 2.37
C ARG A 116 12.93 3.25 0.86
N HIS A 117 13.27 2.04 0.43
CA HIS A 117 13.29 1.68 -0.99
C HIS A 117 11.90 1.81 -1.62
N ASN A 118 10.85 1.32 -0.96
CA ASN A 118 9.47 1.41 -1.44
C ASN A 118 9.02 2.87 -1.57
N MET A 119 9.33 3.72 -0.59
CA MET A 119 9.03 5.16 -0.66
C MET A 119 9.74 5.83 -1.84
N HIS A 120 11.04 5.52 -2.02
CA HIS A 120 11.82 6.10 -3.11
C HIS A 120 11.28 5.68 -4.49
N ARG A 121 10.95 4.38 -4.68
CA ARG A 121 10.31 3.90 -5.91
C ARG A 121 8.98 4.59 -6.18
N ALA A 122 8.16 4.80 -5.14
CA ALA A 122 6.88 5.50 -5.29
C ALA A 122 7.04 6.98 -5.68
N ARG A 123 8.08 7.66 -5.17
CA ARG A 123 8.42 9.03 -5.59
C ARG A 123 8.90 9.09 -7.03
N LEU A 124 9.79 8.17 -7.41
CA LEU A 124 10.28 8.12 -8.79
C LEU A 124 9.18 7.88 -9.81
N ALA A 125 8.15 7.09 -9.47
CA ALA A 125 7.01 6.87 -10.36
C ALA A 125 6.19 8.14 -10.67
N ARG A 126 6.37 9.24 -9.92
CA ARG A 126 5.78 10.56 -10.24
C ARG A 126 6.60 11.37 -11.21
N HIS A 127 7.91 11.13 -11.28
CA HIS A 127 8.79 11.87 -12.17
C HIS A 127 8.86 11.19 -13.54
N PRO A 128 8.92 11.96 -14.64
CA PRO A 128 9.14 11.40 -15.95
C PRO A 128 10.48 10.64 -15.97
N THR A 129 10.55 9.61 -16.80
CA THR A 129 11.81 8.93 -17.07
C THR A 129 12.80 9.91 -17.68
N LEU A 130 14.08 9.80 -17.30
CA LEU A 130 15.12 10.58 -17.94
C LEU A 130 15.15 10.26 -19.45
N PRO A 131 15.11 11.28 -20.31
CA PRO A 131 15.19 11.07 -21.75
C PRO A 131 16.54 10.43 -22.11
N LYS A 132 16.51 9.47 -23.03
CA LYS A 132 17.70 8.70 -23.44
C LYS A 132 18.36 9.28 -24.68
N SER A 133 17.65 10.12 -25.44
CA SER A 133 18.17 10.80 -26.63
C SER A 133 17.93 12.30 -26.57
N ILE A 134 18.69 13.03 -27.37
CA ILE A 134 18.54 14.48 -27.54
C ILE A 134 17.13 14.79 -28.07
N GLU A 135 16.62 14.00 -29.01
CA GLU A 135 15.29 14.16 -29.60
C GLU A 135 14.17 13.96 -28.55
N GLU A 136 14.28 12.92 -27.71
CA GLU A 136 13.33 12.69 -26.61
C GLU A 136 13.33 13.84 -25.62
N ASN A 137 14.52 14.39 -25.32
CA ASN A 137 14.66 15.56 -24.46
C ASN A 137 14.03 16.81 -25.07
N GLN A 138 14.28 17.09 -26.35
CA GLN A 138 13.68 18.22 -27.06
C GLN A 138 12.14 18.12 -27.09
N ASN A 139 11.61 16.91 -27.33
CA ASN A 139 10.16 16.67 -27.30
C ASN A 139 9.60 16.83 -25.89
N ALA A 140 10.28 16.35 -24.86
CA ALA A 140 9.87 16.55 -23.47
C ALA A 140 9.84 18.03 -23.08
N ILE A 141 10.87 18.81 -23.45
CA ILE A 141 10.94 20.25 -23.19
C ILE A 141 9.81 21.00 -23.90
N LYS A 142 9.55 20.69 -25.19
CA LYS A 142 8.45 21.30 -25.95
C LYS A 142 7.07 21.01 -25.35
N ASN A 143 6.89 19.84 -24.76
CA ASN A 143 5.63 19.43 -24.13
C ASN A 143 5.47 19.97 -22.71
N MET A 144 6.52 20.51 -22.09
CA MET A 144 6.42 21.19 -20.82
C MET A 144 5.93 22.62 -21.05
N ASP A 145 4.87 23.01 -20.33
CA ASP A 145 4.32 24.37 -20.37
C ASP A 145 5.23 25.32 -19.56
N ILE A 146 6.39 25.64 -20.13
CA ILE A 146 7.42 26.48 -19.50
C ILE A 146 7.09 27.93 -19.81
N GLN A 147 6.48 28.63 -18.85
CA GLN A 147 6.34 30.08 -18.91
C GLN A 147 7.60 30.74 -18.34
N THR A 148 8.36 31.42 -19.18
CA THR A 148 9.43 32.31 -18.75
C THR A 148 8.85 33.71 -18.51
N ASN A 149 9.20 34.34 -17.39
CA ASN A 149 8.86 35.74 -17.14
C ASN A 149 9.72 36.65 -18.03
N THR A 150 9.39 36.73 -19.32
CA THR A 150 9.96 37.72 -20.24
C THR A 150 9.06 38.95 -20.19
N GLY A 151 9.21 39.75 -19.15
CA GLY A 151 8.32 40.89 -18.87
C GLY A 151 8.74 41.76 -17.69
N GLU A 152 10.04 41.94 -17.44
CA GLU A 152 10.64 43.11 -16.77
C GLU A 152 12.00 43.41 -17.41
#